data_AF-A0ABD1C3B8-F1
#
_entry.id   AF-A0ABD1C3B8-F1
#
_cell.length_a   1.000
_cell.length_b   1.000
_cell.length_c   1.000
_cell.angle_alpha   90.00
_cell.angle_beta   90.00
_cell.angle_gamma   90.00
#
_symmetry.space_group_name_H-M   'P 1'
#
loop_
_entity.id
_entity.type
_entity.pdbx_description
1 polymer ?
#
loop_
_entity_poly.entity_id
_entity_poly.type
_entity_poly.pdbx_seq_one_letter_code
_entity_poly.pdbx_strand_id
1 'polypeptide(L)'
;MRQKRNTSLDLKNCKNLIYLPTLPPNLEFFNAYGCKRLEKVANPLSHCMMTEQIRSSFFFTNCNNLDQDARDVISSYAQWKCHRLALECYDDRSVVSGAFNICYPGFEVPLWFHHEAVGSVLEPRLQTLQESLPD
;
A
#
# COMPACT_ATOMS: atom_id res chain seq x y z
N MET A 1 -17.85 -8.70 27.72
CA MET A 1 -16.82 -9.51 27.02
C MET A 1 -16.20 -8.64 25.92
N ARG A 2 -15.03 -8.03 26.15
CA ARG A 2 -14.33 -7.29 25.09
C ARG A 2 -13.59 -8.30 24.21
N GLN A 3 -14.09 -8.54 23.00
CA GLN A 3 -13.37 -9.32 21.98
C GLN A 3 -12.03 -8.62 21.71
N LYS A 4 -10.91 -9.27 22.03
CA LYS A 4 -9.58 -8.77 21.69
C LYS A 4 -9.48 -8.80 20.16
N ARG A 5 -9.55 -7.62 19.50
CA ARG A 5 -9.33 -7.51 18.05
C ARG A 5 -7.89 -7.95 17.78
N ASN A 6 -7.72 -9.01 16.99
CA ASN A 6 -6.40 -9.36 16.48
C ASN A 6 -6.17 -8.51 15.22
N THR A 7 -5.44 -7.41 15.35
CA THR A 7 -5.18 -6.45 14.26
C THR A 7 -3.92 -6.79 13.47
N SER A 8 -3.28 -7.92 13.74
CA SER A 8 -2.03 -8.34 13.12
C SER A 8 -2.08 -9.80 12.65
N LEU A 9 -1.58 -10.05 11.44
CA LEU A 9 -1.48 -11.36 10.80
C LEU A 9 -0.07 -11.54 10.23
N ASP A 10 0.67 -12.52 10.76
CA ASP A 10 2.02 -12.87 10.33
C ASP A 10 2.03 -14.27 9.71
N LEU A 11 2.33 -14.33 8.41
CA LEU A 11 2.42 -15.52 7.56
C LEU A 11 3.84 -15.69 7.00
N LYS A 12 4.88 -15.27 7.72
CA LYS A 12 6.27 -15.42 7.30
C LYS A 12 6.61 -16.83 6.84
N ASN A 13 7.29 -16.91 5.70
CA ASN A 13 7.88 -18.13 5.14
C ASN A 13 6.88 -19.28 4.97
N CYS A 14 5.60 -18.99 4.75
CA CYS A 14 4.60 -20.02 4.46
C CYS A 14 4.88 -20.64 3.08
N LYS A 15 5.66 -21.73 3.08
CA LYS A 15 6.16 -22.40 1.87
C LYS A 15 5.10 -23.01 0.98
N ASN A 16 3.86 -23.17 1.45
CA ASN A 16 2.75 -23.76 0.71
C ASN A 16 1.60 -22.78 0.43
N LEU A 17 1.76 -21.51 0.82
CA LEU A 17 0.76 -20.49 0.55
C LEU A 17 0.84 -20.10 -0.93
N ILE A 18 -0.17 -20.50 -1.71
CA ILE A 18 -0.28 -20.19 -3.15
C ILE A 18 -1.25 -19.04 -3.40
N TYR A 19 -2.32 -18.99 -2.61
CA TYR A 19 -3.38 -18.01 -2.70
C TYR A 19 -3.60 -17.36 -1.34
N LEU A 20 -3.64 -16.03 -1.31
CA LEU A 20 -4.04 -15.26 -0.14
C LEU A 20 -5.53 -14.88 -0.26
N PRO A 21 -6.40 -15.36 0.63
CA PRO A 21 -7.82 -14.99 0.63
C PRO A 21 -8.04 -13.54 1.08
N THR A 22 -9.31 -13.11 1.06
CA THR A 22 -9.74 -11.82 1.61
C THR A 22 -9.24 -11.63 3.04
N LEU A 23 -8.56 -10.51 3.31
CA LEU A 23 -8.02 -10.18 4.62
C LEU A 23 -9.11 -9.61 5.53
N PRO A 24 -9.00 -9.78 6.86
CA PRO A 24 -9.93 -9.17 7.80
C PRO A 24 -9.99 -7.64 7.64
N PRO A 25 -11.18 -7.02 7.73
CA PRO A 25 -11.38 -5.60 7.42
C PRO A 25 -10.76 -4.63 8.43
N ASN A 26 -10.32 -5.13 9.60
CA ASN A 26 -9.69 -4.35 10.66
C ASN A 26 -8.20 -4.68 10.84
N LEU A 27 -7.57 -5.23 9.80
CA LEU A 27 -6.16 -5.63 9.86
C LEU A 27 -5.24 -4.41 9.73
N GLU A 28 -4.50 -4.12 10.79
CA GLU A 28 -3.50 -3.04 10.84
C GLU A 28 -2.14 -3.52 10.34
N PHE A 29 -1.81 -4.80 10.49
CA PHE A 29 -0.53 -5.35 10.08
C PHE A 29 -0.69 -6.71 9.39
N PHE A 30 -0.09 -6.83 8.21
CA PHE A 30 0.02 -8.06 7.46
C PHE A 30 1.46 -8.29 7.03
N ASN A 31 2.00 -9.48 7.26
CA ASN A 31 3.33 -9.84 6.83
C ASN A 31 3.36 -11.22 6.17
N ALA A 32 3.63 -11.26 4.87
CA ALA A 32 3.82 -12.48 4.08
C ALA A 32 5.29 -12.67 3.65
N TYR A 33 6.24 -12.07 4.38
CA TYR A 33 7.66 -12.14 4.02
C TYR A 33 8.09 -13.56 3.69
N GLY A 34 8.73 -13.75 2.53
CA GLY A 34 9.31 -15.04 2.13
C GLY A 34 8.29 -16.11 1.74
N CYS A 35 7.02 -15.76 1.50
CA CYS A 35 6.03 -16.65 0.88
C CYS A 35 6.32 -16.85 -0.61
N LYS A 36 7.34 -17.64 -0.93
CA LYS A 36 7.87 -17.79 -2.29
C LYS A 36 6.89 -18.40 -3.30
N ARG A 37 5.87 -19.15 -2.84
CA ARG A 37 4.84 -19.75 -3.70
C ARG A 37 3.58 -18.89 -3.82
N LEU A 38 3.50 -17.76 -3.13
CA LEU A 38 2.32 -16.92 -3.17
C LEU A 38 2.24 -16.30 -4.57
N GLU A 39 1.22 -16.70 -5.31
CA GLU A 39 0.98 -16.30 -6.70
C GLU A 39 -0.15 -15.29 -6.78
N LYS A 40 -1.26 -15.61 -6.10
CA LYS A 40 -2.51 -14.87 -6.21
C LYS A 40 -2.86 -14.25 -4.87
N VAL A 41 -3.30 -13.00 -4.91
CA VAL A 41 -4.08 -12.41 -3.82
C VAL A 41 -5.53 -12.34 -4.29
N ALA A 42 -6.49 -12.46 -3.38
CA ALA A 42 -7.86 -12.08 -3.66
C ALA A 42 -7.90 -10.59 -4.11
N ASN A 43 -9.08 -10.00 -4.24
CA ASN A 43 -9.20 -8.55 -4.08
C ASN A 43 -9.52 -8.21 -2.61
N PRO A 44 -8.61 -8.49 -1.63
CA PRO A 44 -8.88 -8.25 -0.22
C PRO A 44 -8.97 -6.74 0.09
N LEU A 45 -8.43 -5.93 -0.82
CA LEU A 45 -8.19 -4.51 -0.58
C LEU A 45 -9.47 -3.70 -0.79
N SER A 46 -10.44 -4.20 -1.56
CA SER A 46 -11.80 -3.63 -1.66
C SER A 46 -12.47 -3.42 -0.29
N HIS A 47 -12.32 -4.36 0.66
CA HIS A 47 -12.93 -4.25 1.98
C HIS A 47 -12.10 -3.36 2.93
N CYS A 48 -10.77 -3.40 2.84
CA CYS A 48 -9.91 -2.45 3.57
C CYS A 48 -10.05 -1.00 3.06
N MET A 49 -10.42 -0.81 1.78
CA MET A 49 -10.78 0.49 1.23
C MET A 49 -12.04 1.07 1.90
N MET A 50 -12.94 0.22 2.41
CA MET A 50 -14.18 0.65 3.06
C MET A 50 -14.02 1.05 4.53
N THR A 51 -12.98 0.57 5.22
CA THR A 51 -12.81 0.77 6.68
C THR A 51 -11.91 1.93 7.05
N GLU A 52 -11.51 2.76 6.08
CA GLU A 52 -10.61 3.91 6.30
C GLU A 52 -9.31 3.55 7.06
N GLN A 53 -8.85 2.30 6.96
CA GLN A 53 -7.61 1.85 7.61
C GLN A 53 -6.38 2.31 6.85
N ILE A 54 -6.21 3.62 6.82
CA ILE A 54 -5.12 4.31 6.17
C ILE A 54 -3.77 3.96 6.83
N ARG A 55 -3.74 3.78 8.15
CA ARG A 55 -2.52 3.52 8.95
C ARG A 55 -2.10 2.05 9.04
N SER A 56 -2.54 1.21 8.10
CA SER A 56 -2.18 -0.22 8.05
C SER A 56 -0.86 -0.48 7.30
N SER A 57 -0.21 -1.61 7.52
CA SER A 57 1.01 -2.03 6.82
C SER A 57 0.88 -3.44 6.25
N PHE A 58 1.24 -3.62 4.97
CA PHE A 58 1.15 -4.90 4.25
C PHE A 58 2.48 -5.21 3.56
N PHE A 59 3.14 -6.30 3.98
CA PHE A 59 4.46 -6.68 3.46
C PHE A 59 4.39 -7.97 2.65
N PHE A 60 4.76 -7.89 1.38
CA PHE A 60 4.93 -9.03 0.47
C PHE A 60 6.40 -9.21 0.05
N THR A 61 7.35 -8.79 0.90
CA THR A 61 8.78 -8.91 0.64
C THR A 61 9.17 -10.35 0.30
N ASN A 62 9.96 -10.55 -0.76
CA ASN A 62 10.41 -11.86 -1.24
C ASN A 62 9.28 -12.82 -1.66
N CYS A 63 8.07 -12.33 -1.95
CA CYS A 63 6.98 -13.08 -2.59
C CYS A 63 7.13 -13.08 -4.13
N ASN A 64 8.21 -13.68 -4.63
CA ASN A 64 8.65 -13.49 -6.02
C ASN A 64 7.72 -14.11 -7.08
N ASN A 65 6.82 -15.01 -6.68
CA ASN A 65 5.87 -15.66 -7.59
C ASN A 65 4.55 -14.91 -7.76
N LEU A 66 4.36 -13.73 -7.15
CA LEU A 66 3.16 -12.92 -7.34
C LEU A 66 2.94 -12.65 -8.84
N ASP A 67 1.77 -13.04 -9.34
CA ASP A 67 1.36 -12.80 -10.72
C ASP A 67 1.03 -11.32 -10.96
N GLN A 68 0.83 -10.95 -12.23
CA GLN A 68 0.60 -9.55 -12.59
C GLN A 68 -0.69 -9.01 -11.97
N ASP A 69 -1.78 -9.79 -12.01
CA ASP A 69 -3.06 -9.41 -11.40
C ASP A 69 -2.90 -9.11 -9.90
N ALA A 70 -2.15 -9.95 -9.18
CA ALA A 70 -1.86 -9.76 -7.78
C ALA A 70 -1.06 -8.48 -7.51
N ARG A 71 -0.05 -8.20 -8.34
CA ARG A 71 0.74 -6.96 -8.24
C ARG A 71 -0.12 -5.73 -8.52
N ASP A 72 -1.01 -5.80 -9.51
CA ASP A 72 -1.91 -4.72 -9.88
C ASP A 72 -2.91 -4.41 -8.77
N VAL A 73 -3.44 -5.45 -8.10
CA VAL A 73 -4.30 -5.29 -6.91
C VAL A 73 -3.53 -4.59 -5.79
N ILE A 74 -2.32 -5.06 -5.45
CA ILE A 74 -1.49 -4.48 -4.40
C ILE A 74 -1.13 -3.01 -4.73
N SER A 75 -0.76 -2.73 -5.98
CA SER A 75 -0.42 -1.41 -6.50
C SER A 75 -1.60 -0.44 -6.45
N SER A 76 -2.78 -0.88 -6.88
CA SER A 76 -4.02 -0.07 -6.83
C SER A 76 -4.39 0.31 -5.40
N TYR A 77 -4.16 -0.57 -4.45
CA TYR A 77 -4.37 -0.26 -3.04
C TYR A 77 -3.33 0.70 -2.48
N ALA A 78 -2.06 0.56 -2.88
CA ALA A 78 -1.03 1.55 -2.55
C ALA A 78 -1.44 2.94 -3.02
N GLN A 79 -1.90 3.06 -4.27
CA GLN A 79 -2.40 4.30 -4.84
C GLN A 79 -3.58 4.88 -4.05
N TRP A 80 -4.57 4.06 -3.72
CA TRP A 80 -5.73 4.48 -2.92
C TRP A 80 -5.30 5.03 -1.55
N LYS A 81 -4.36 4.37 -0.86
CA LYS A 81 -3.84 4.85 0.44
C LYS A 81 -3.08 6.15 0.32
N CYS A 82 -2.22 6.28 -0.70
CA CYS A 82 -1.53 7.54 -1.00
C CYS A 82 -2.54 8.68 -1.19
N HIS A 83 -3.58 8.45 -1.99
CA HIS A 83 -4.61 9.45 -2.25
C HIS A 83 -5.39 9.82 -0.98
N ARG A 84 -5.80 8.83 -0.19
CA ARG A 84 -6.50 9.06 1.09
C ARG A 84 -5.66 9.83 2.10
N LEU A 85 -4.36 9.54 2.19
CA LEU A 85 -3.46 10.29 3.07
C LEU A 85 -3.26 11.72 2.63
N ALA A 86 -3.12 11.95 1.33
CA ALA A 86 -3.04 13.31 0.80
C ALA A 86 -4.28 14.14 1.17
N LEU A 87 -5.47 13.52 1.17
CA LEU A 87 -6.71 14.16 1.63
C LEU A 87 -6.69 14.43 3.15
N GLU A 88 -6.28 13.45 3.98
CA GLU A 88 -6.15 13.68 5.44
C GLU A 88 -5.16 14.82 5.76
N CYS A 89 -4.01 14.87 5.06
CA CYS A 89 -3.02 15.94 5.22
C CYS A 89 -3.56 17.33 4.85
N TYR A 90 -4.50 17.39 3.90
CA TYR A 90 -5.08 18.65 3.43
C TYR A 90 -6.10 19.20 4.43
N ASP A 91 -6.95 18.33 4.98
CA ASP A 91 -8.04 18.71 5.89
C ASP A 91 -7.55 18.99 7.32
N ASP A 92 -6.58 18.22 7.80
CA ASP A 92 -6.05 18.33 9.17
C ASP A 92 -4.63 18.88 9.09
N ARG A 93 -4.40 20.15 9.48
CA ARG A 93 -3.07 20.79 9.60
C ARG A 93 -2.18 20.16 10.70
N SER A 94 -2.40 18.89 10.99
CA SER A 94 -1.68 18.08 11.96
C SER A 94 -0.63 17.23 11.24
N VAL A 95 0.52 17.06 11.88
CA VAL A 95 1.55 16.14 11.45
C VAL A 95 0.92 14.74 11.39
N VAL A 96 0.79 14.17 10.20
CA VAL A 96 0.21 12.85 10.02
C VAL A 96 1.11 11.82 10.70
N SER A 97 0.78 11.51 11.96
CA SER A 97 1.44 10.48 12.74
C SER A 97 0.82 9.14 12.35
N GLY A 98 1.53 8.41 11.48
CA GLY A 98 1.15 7.07 11.06
C GLY A 98 1.72 6.72 9.70
N ALA A 99 2.87 6.06 9.68
CA ALA A 99 3.41 5.48 8.45
C ALA A 99 2.53 4.31 8.02
N PHE A 100 1.95 4.39 6.83
CA PHE A 100 1.47 3.23 6.11
C PHE A 100 2.60 2.66 5.28
N ASN A 101 2.70 1.34 5.20
CA ASN A 101 3.72 0.70 4.40
C ASN A 101 3.09 -0.37 3.52
N ILE A 102 3.47 -0.38 2.26
CA ILE A 102 3.12 -1.46 1.34
C ILE A 102 4.33 -1.78 0.49
N CYS A 103 4.65 -3.06 0.37
CA CYS A 103 5.72 -3.49 -0.52
C CYS A 103 5.42 -4.84 -1.14
N TYR A 104 5.88 -5.01 -2.38
CA TYR A 104 5.86 -6.25 -3.13
C TYR A 104 7.07 -6.26 -4.08
N PRO A 105 7.52 -7.42 -4.56
CA PRO A 105 8.66 -7.51 -5.47
C PRO A 105 8.30 -6.90 -6.83
N GLY A 106 9.17 -6.05 -7.35
CA GLY A 106 9.03 -5.40 -8.64
C GLY A 106 10.26 -4.55 -8.94
N PHE A 107 10.42 -4.18 -10.21
CA PHE A 107 11.50 -3.31 -10.69
C PHE A 107 10.98 -2.18 -11.60
N GLU A 108 9.68 -2.13 -11.84
CA GLU A 108 9.01 -1.11 -12.64
C GLU A 108 8.28 -0.13 -11.73
N VAL A 109 8.30 1.14 -12.09
CA VAL A 109 7.51 2.17 -11.41
C VAL A 109 6.04 2.01 -11.85
N PRO A 110 5.07 1.95 -10.91
CA PRO A 110 3.66 1.84 -11.28
C PRO A 110 3.17 3.00 -12.16
N LEU A 111 2.31 2.70 -13.14
CA LEU A 111 1.80 3.68 -14.13
C LEU A 111 1.01 4.86 -13.54
N TRP A 112 0.57 4.77 -12.28
CA TRP A 112 -0.14 5.86 -11.61
C TRP A 112 0.79 6.94 -11.05
N PHE A 113 2.11 6.75 -11.10
CA PHE A 113 3.06 7.83 -10.85
C PHE A 113 3.20 8.72 -12.08
N HIS A 114 2.99 10.03 -11.90
CA HIS A 114 3.12 11.01 -12.98
C HIS A 114 4.56 11.46 -13.23
N HIS A 115 5.49 11.05 -12.38
CA HIS A 115 6.90 11.41 -12.46
C HIS A 115 7.76 10.18 -12.25
N GLU A 116 8.59 9.89 -13.24
CA GLU A 116 9.59 8.82 -13.23
C GLU A 116 10.95 9.42 -13.55
N ALA A 117 12.00 8.92 -12.90
CA ALA A 117 13.36 9.28 -13.19
C ALA A 117 14.27 8.05 -13.05
N VAL A 118 15.35 8.03 -13.84
CA VAL A 118 16.37 6.98 -13.79
C VAL A 118 17.61 7.54 -13.09
N GLY A 119 18.11 6.83 -12.09
CA GLY A 119 19.29 7.23 -11.31
C GLY A 119 19.05 7.15 -9.81
N SER A 120 20.00 7.65 -9.03
CA SER A 120 19.94 7.67 -7.55
C SER A 120 19.34 8.96 -6.97
N VAL A 121 19.02 9.93 -7.83
CA VAL A 121 18.53 11.25 -7.42
C VAL A 121 17.15 11.47 -8.03
N LEU A 122 16.19 11.86 -7.19
CA LEU A 122 14.87 12.32 -7.58
C LEU A 122 14.83 13.84 -7.38
N GLU A 123 14.69 14.61 -8.45
CA GLU A 123 14.52 16.07 -8.40
C GLU A 123 13.03 16.41 -8.60
N PRO A 124 12.24 16.59 -7.52
CA PRO A 124 10.82 16.88 -7.65
C PRO A 124 10.62 18.27 -8.26
N ARG A 125 10.01 18.33 -9.44
CA ARG A 125 9.45 19.58 -9.98
C ARG A 125 8.08 19.81 -9.35
N LEU A 126 8.06 20.32 -8.13
CA LEU A 126 6.83 20.86 -7.55
C LEU A 126 6.43 22.08 -8.38
N GLN A 127 5.25 22.05 -9.00
CA GLN A 127 4.70 23.25 -9.62
C GLN A 127 4.49 24.27 -8.51
N THR A 128 5.34 25.29 -8.48
CA THR A 128 5.10 26.48 -7.66
C THR A 128 3.83 27.13 -8.19
N LEU A 129 2.82 27.28 -7.34
CA LEU A 129 1.66 28.13 -7.62
C LEU A 129 2.23 29.48 -8.08
N GLN A 130 2.10 29.81 -9.36
CA GLN A 130 2.33 31.17 -9.81
C GLN A 130 1.23 32.00 -9.14
N GLU A 131 1.61 32.81 -8.17
CA GLU A 131 0.79 33.91 -7.68
C GLU A 131 0.47 34.78 -8.91
N SER A 132 -0.71 34.61 -9.47
CA SER A 132 -1.28 35.55 -10.41
C SER A 132 -1.58 36.83 -9.64
N LEU A 133 -0.66 37.80 -9.67
CA LEU A 133 -0.99 39.17 -9.31
C LEU A 133 -2.06 39.68 -10.29
N PRO A 134 -3.18 40.24 -9.82
CA PRO A 134 -4.08 41.00 -10.68
C PRO A 134 -3.43 42.34 -11.05
N ASP A 135 -3.55 42.71 -12.33
CA ASP A 135 -3.24 44.04 -12.87
C ASP A 135 -4.05 45.17 -12.19
#